data_AF-A0A2K3LBA6-F1
#
_entry.id   AF-A0A2K3LBA6-F1
#
_cell.length_a   1.000
_cell.length_b   1.000
_cell.length_c   1.000
_cell.angle_alpha   90.00
_cell.angle_beta   90.00
_cell.angle_gamma   90.00
#
_symmetry.space_group_name_H-M   'P 1'
#
loop_
_entity.id
_entity.type
_entity.pdbx_description
1 polymer ?
#
loop_
_entity_poly.entity_id
_entity_poly.type
_entity_poly.pdbx_seq_one_letter_code
_entity_poly.pdbx_strand_id
1 'polypeptide(L)'
;MAEIEVNVAENVMEACARTPSIKRCVFTSSLAACIWQDNVNSELTPIINHGSWSSESLCIDKKLWYALGKMRAEKAAWRIANERGLKLTTICPALITGPEFCPRNPTATIAYLKGAQEMYSNGLLATIDVKKVAEAHECVFKEMNGNAYGRYICFDNVIDAQSEAEKLAKEIGMPKEKICGDASNNSLQRFELSNKKLCRLMSRPIRCFSEY
;
A
#
# COMPACT_ATOMS: atom_id res chain seq x y z
N MET A 1 -14.54 9.74 7.49
CA MET A 1 -13.22 9.64 6.79
C MET A 1 -13.25 8.56 5.72
N ALA A 2 -13.56 7.29 6.04
CA ALA A 2 -13.59 6.22 5.03
C ALA A 2 -14.60 6.45 3.88
N GLU A 3 -15.81 6.96 4.17
CA GLU A 3 -16.80 7.30 3.14
C GLU A 3 -16.34 8.43 2.20
N ILE A 4 -15.59 9.39 2.72
CA ILE A 4 -15.06 10.49 1.91
C ILE A 4 -14.06 9.95 0.89
N GLU A 5 -13.14 9.06 1.31
CA GLU A 5 -12.18 8.40 0.40
C GLU A 5 -12.90 7.58 -0.68
N VAL A 6 -14.00 6.89 -0.32
CA VAL A 6 -14.82 6.14 -1.28
C VAL A 6 -15.45 7.08 -2.30
N ASN A 7 -16.16 8.12 -1.85
CA ASN A 7 -16.84 9.07 -2.74
C ASN A 7 -15.85 9.76 -3.70
N VAL A 8 -14.66 10.11 -3.20
CA VAL A 8 -13.61 10.69 -4.05
C VAL A 8 -13.14 9.70 -5.10
N ALA A 9 -12.87 8.45 -4.72
CA ALA A 9 -12.48 7.40 -5.67
C ALA A 9 -13.57 7.14 -6.71
N GLU A 10 -14.83 7.04 -6.29
CA GLU A 10 -15.97 6.82 -7.19
C GLU A 10 -16.13 7.96 -8.20
N ASN A 11 -16.06 9.21 -7.74
CA ASN A 11 -16.16 10.38 -8.60
C ASN A 11 -15.07 10.41 -9.68
N VAL A 12 -13.82 10.14 -9.31
CA VAL A 12 -12.70 10.12 -10.27
C VAL A 12 -12.85 8.96 -11.25
N MET A 13 -13.23 7.77 -10.77
CA MET A 13 -13.37 6.59 -11.61
C MET A 13 -14.55 6.70 -12.58
N GLU A 14 -15.66 7.29 -12.15
CA GLU A 14 -16.80 7.63 -13.02
C GLU A 14 -16.42 8.68 -14.07
N ALA A 15 -15.66 9.72 -13.69
CA ALA A 15 -15.17 10.71 -14.65
C ALA A 15 -14.24 10.08 -15.71
N CYS A 16 -13.33 9.20 -15.27
CA CYS A 16 -12.47 8.42 -16.16
C CYS A 16 -13.28 7.55 -17.12
N ALA A 17 -14.27 6.81 -16.60
CA ALA A 17 -15.12 5.93 -17.39
C ALA A 17 -15.96 6.67 -18.45
N ARG A 18 -16.39 7.90 -18.16
CA ARG A 18 -17.19 8.73 -19.09
C ARG A 18 -16.34 9.41 -20.17
N THR A 19 -15.02 9.43 -20.01
CA THR A 19 -14.10 10.13 -20.91
C THR A 19 -13.55 9.19 -21.97
N PRO A 20 -13.94 9.31 -23.26
CA PRO A 20 -13.59 8.31 -24.28
C PRO A 20 -12.09 8.13 -24.53
N SER A 21 -11.28 9.17 -24.29
CA SER A 21 -9.82 9.14 -24.45
C SER A 21 -9.11 8.39 -23.31
N ILE A 22 -9.74 8.21 -22.15
CA ILE A 22 -9.15 7.49 -21.03
C ILE A 22 -9.41 5.99 -21.22
N LYS A 23 -8.32 5.25 -21.48
CA LYS A 23 -8.37 3.80 -21.69
C LYS A 23 -7.89 2.98 -20.50
N ARG A 24 -7.10 3.61 -19.62
CA ARG A 24 -6.32 2.96 -18.58
C ARG A 24 -6.17 3.88 -17.38
N CYS A 25 -6.30 3.32 -16.18
CA CYS A 25 -6.07 4.03 -14.93
C CYS A 25 -5.13 3.25 -14.03
N VAL A 26 -4.19 3.96 -13.40
CA VAL A 26 -3.42 3.44 -12.27
C VAL A 26 -3.93 4.14 -11.03
N PHE A 27 -4.37 3.37 -10.04
CA PHE A 27 -4.93 3.89 -8.80
C PHE A 27 -3.98 3.63 -7.63
N THR A 28 -3.65 4.69 -6.90
CA THR A 28 -2.80 4.60 -5.71
C THR A 28 -3.64 4.22 -4.49
N SER A 29 -3.53 2.97 -4.09
CA SER A 29 -4.07 2.44 -2.83
C SER A 29 -3.02 2.60 -1.71
N SER A 30 -2.91 1.64 -0.79
CA SER A 30 -1.91 1.60 0.26
C SER A 30 -1.68 0.17 0.72
N LEU A 31 -0.49 -0.13 1.22
CA LEU A 31 -0.20 -1.38 1.91
C LEU A 31 -1.15 -1.60 3.10
N ALA A 32 -1.62 -0.52 3.73
CA ALA A 32 -2.64 -0.57 4.77
C ALA A 32 -3.96 -1.21 4.32
N ALA A 33 -4.26 -1.29 3.02
CA ALA A 33 -5.41 -2.03 2.49
C ALA A 33 -5.18 -3.55 2.39
N CYS A 34 -3.96 -4.04 2.69
CA CYS A 34 -3.55 -5.44 2.50
C CYS A 34 -3.19 -6.17 3.80
N ILE A 35 -2.66 -5.46 4.81
CA ILE A 35 -1.91 -6.06 5.93
C ILE A 35 -2.75 -6.41 7.16
N TRP A 36 -3.92 -5.81 7.36
CA TRP A 36 -4.69 -6.01 8.59
C TRP A 36 -5.59 -7.23 8.47
N GLN A 37 -5.09 -8.41 8.82
CA GLN A 37 -5.83 -9.68 8.70
C GLN A 37 -5.99 -10.39 10.03
N ASP A 38 -7.13 -11.06 10.20
CA ASP A 38 -7.41 -11.92 11.35
C ASP A 38 -6.82 -13.32 11.11
N ASN A 39 -5.53 -13.51 11.39
CA ASN A 39 -4.90 -14.82 11.31
C ASN A 39 -4.77 -15.43 12.70
N VAL A 40 -5.83 -16.10 13.14
CA VAL A 40 -5.88 -16.75 14.46
C VAL A 40 -5.22 -18.15 14.43
N ASN A 41 -5.07 -18.82 13.26
CA ASN A 41 -4.82 -20.27 13.23
C ASN A 41 -3.90 -20.82 12.10
N SER A 42 -2.84 -20.12 11.64
CA SER A 42 -1.92 -20.70 10.63
C SER A 42 -0.63 -21.21 11.27
N GLU A 43 -0.31 -22.49 11.07
CA GLU A 43 0.96 -23.13 11.49
C GLU A 43 2.18 -22.63 10.69
N LEU A 44 1.94 -22.02 9.52
CA LEU A 44 2.95 -21.41 8.66
C LEU A 44 2.91 -19.88 8.78
N THR A 45 4.06 -19.22 8.62
CA THR A 45 4.15 -17.76 8.48
C THR A 45 3.35 -17.29 7.25
N PRO A 46 2.18 -16.65 7.41
CA PRO A 46 1.38 -16.15 6.28
C PRO A 46 2.14 -15.12 5.43
N ILE A 47 2.08 -15.30 4.11
CA ILE A 47 2.64 -14.35 3.13
C ILE A 47 1.57 -13.31 2.76
N ILE A 48 1.85 -12.04 3.01
CA ILE A 48 1.07 -10.91 2.52
C ILE A 48 1.57 -10.52 1.13
N ASN A 49 0.71 -10.64 0.13
CA ASN A 49 1.03 -10.33 -1.26
C ASN A 49 -0.10 -9.53 -1.94
N HIS A 50 0.01 -9.30 -3.24
CA HIS A 50 -0.98 -8.54 -4.02
C HIS A 50 -2.43 -9.07 -3.97
N GLY A 51 -2.65 -10.34 -3.63
CA GLY A 51 -3.99 -10.92 -3.43
C GLY A 51 -4.58 -10.65 -2.05
N SER A 52 -3.78 -10.18 -1.10
CA SER A 52 -4.16 -9.98 0.30
C SER A 52 -5.00 -8.72 0.50
N TRP A 53 -6.09 -8.83 1.25
CA TRP A 53 -6.95 -7.70 1.63
C TRP A 53 -7.04 -7.60 3.14
N SER A 54 -7.15 -6.38 3.64
CA SER A 54 -7.45 -6.13 5.05
C SER A 54 -8.87 -6.56 5.40
N SER A 55 -9.07 -6.92 6.66
CA SER A 55 -10.34 -7.27 7.28
C SER A 55 -11.06 -6.00 7.68
N GLU A 56 -12.29 -5.84 7.17
CA GLU A 56 -13.10 -4.66 7.43
C GLU A 56 -13.51 -4.55 8.90
N SER A 57 -13.93 -5.66 9.50
CA SER A 57 -14.25 -5.75 10.93
C SER A 57 -13.04 -5.39 11.78
N LEU A 58 -11.87 -5.96 11.49
CA LEU A 58 -10.64 -5.67 12.23
C LEU A 58 -10.27 -4.19 12.16
N CYS A 59 -10.36 -3.58 10.98
CA CYS A 59 -10.09 -2.15 10.82
C CYS A 59 -11.07 -1.28 11.61
N ILE A 60 -12.36 -1.66 11.70
CA ILE A 60 -13.36 -0.96 12.51
C ILE A 60 -13.07 -1.12 14.00
N ASP A 61 -12.87 -2.36 14.46
CA ASP A 61 -12.68 -2.70 15.87
C ASP A 61 -11.44 -2.01 16.45
N LYS A 62 -10.34 -2.02 15.69
CA LYS A 62 -9.07 -1.35 16.06
C LYS A 62 -9.03 0.14 15.71
N LYS A 63 -10.12 0.70 15.16
CA LYS A 63 -10.22 2.12 14.75
C LYS A 63 -9.13 2.54 13.75
N LEU A 64 -8.79 1.64 12.83
CA LEU A 64 -7.81 1.83 11.74
C LEU A 64 -8.48 2.51 10.54
N TRP A 65 -9.01 3.72 10.76
CA TRP A 65 -9.85 4.43 9.79
C TRP A 65 -9.15 4.71 8.46
N TYR A 66 -7.83 4.91 8.49
CA TYR A 66 -7.03 5.08 7.28
C TYR A 66 -7.01 3.81 6.42
N ALA A 67 -6.69 2.67 7.04
CA ALA A 67 -6.71 1.36 6.37
C ALA A 67 -8.09 1.04 5.80
N LEU A 68 -9.14 1.25 6.59
CA LEU A 68 -10.53 1.07 6.17
C LEU A 68 -10.86 1.94 4.95
N GLY A 69 -10.50 3.22 4.98
CA GLY A 69 -10.72 4.16 3.88
C GLY A 69 -10.00 3.74 2.60
N LYS A 70 -8.70 3.43 2.68
CA LYS A 70 -7.91 2.98 1.52
C LYS A 70 -8.45 1.69 0.93
N MET A 71 -8.81 0.73 1.77
CA MET A 71 -9.39 -0.53 1.32
C MET A 71 -10.74 -0.32 0.62
N ARG A 72 -11.68 0.42 1.22
CA ARG A 72 -13.00 0.65 0.63
C ARG A 72 -12.91 1.45 -0.67
N ALA A 73 -12.05 2.48 -0.71
CA ALA A 73 -11.81 3.26 -1.92
C ALA A 73 -11.23 2.41 -3.06
N GLU A 74 -10.27 1.53 -2.76
CA GLU A 74 -9.72 0.60 -3.75
C GLU A 74 -10.78 -0.37 -4.28
N LYS A 75 -11.62 -0.95 -3.39
CA LYS A 75 -12.73 -1.82 -3.80
C LYS A 75 -13.74 -1.09 -4.68
N ALA A 76 -14.10 0.15 -4.34
CA ALA A 76 -15.01 0.96 -5.13
C ALA A 76 -14.44 1.28 -6.53
N ALA A 77 -13.14 1.60 -6.61
CA ALA A 77 -12.47 1.82 -7.88
C ALA A 77 -12.49 0.56 -8.77
N TRP A 78 -12.20 -0.62 -8.21
CA TRP A 78 -12.30 -1.89 -8.94
C TRP A 78 -13.72 -2.20 -9.40
N ARG A 79 -14.73 -1.95 -8.56
CA ARG A 79 -16.14 -2.13 -8.90
C ARG A 79 -16.52 -1.31 -10.14
N ILE A 80 -16.28 0.00 -10.11
CA ILE A 80 -16.59 0.88 -11.24
C ILE A 80 -15.77 0.50 -12.48
N ALA A 81 -14.49 0.18 -12.31
CA ALA A 81 -13.65 -0.22 -13.44
C ALA A 81 -14.20 -1.46 -14.16
N ASN A 82 -14.64 -2.47 -13.40
CA ASN A 82 -15.25 -3.69 -13.95
C ASN A 82 -16.61 -3.40 -14.60
N GLU A 83 -17.47 -2.61 -13.95
CA GLU A 83 -18.80 -2.24 -14.45
C GLU A 83 -18.72 -1.42 -15.75
N ARG A 84 -17.70 -0.56 -15.88
CA ARG A 84 -17.53 0.37 -17.00
C ARG A 84 -16.56 -0.13 -18.07
N GLY A 85 -15.94 -1.31 -17.89
CA GLY A 85 -14.93 -1.85 -18.81
C GLY A 85 -13.63 -1.02 -18.85
N LEU A 86 -13.31 -0.29 -17.79
CA LEU A 86 -12.09 0.51 -17.68
C LEU A 86 -10.93 -0.37 -17.22
N LYS A 87 -9.79 -0.31 -17.93
CA LYS A 87 -8.61 -1.07 -17.53
C LYS A 87 -7.95 -0.42 -16.31
N LEU A 88 -8.04 -1.09 -15.16
CA LEU A 88 -7.49 -0.61 -13.90
C LEU A 88 -6.31 -1.49 -13.44
N THR A 89 -5.31 -0.84 -12.84
CA THR A 89 -4.28 -1.49 -12.03
C THR A 89 -4.09 -0.66 -10.77
N THR A 90 -3.85 -1.30 -9.62
CA THR A 90 -3.60 -0.60 -8.35
C THR A 90 -2.18 -0.81 -7.85
N ILE A 91 -1.63 0.23 -7.24
CA ILE A 91 -0.35 0.16 -6.52
C ILE A 91 -0.64 0.41 -5.04
N CYS A 92 -0.16 -0.49 -4.19
CA CYS A 92 -0.30 -0.47 -2.74
C CYS A 92 1.06 -0.13 -2.13
N PRO A 93 1.44 1.16 -2.10
CA PRO A 93 2.70 1.58 -1.49
C PRO A 93 2.67 1.41 0.03
N ALA A 94 3.82 1.06 0.60
CA ALA A 94 4.07 1.12 2.03
C ALA A 94 4.19 2.58 2.50
N LEU A 95 4.75 2.82 3.70
CA LEU A 95 4.95 4.18 4.18
C LEU A 95 5.91 4.93 3.25
N ILE A 96 5.40 5.96 2.56
CA ILE A 96 6.19 6.72 1.60
C ILE A 96 7.17 7.62 2.36
N THR A 97 8.46 7.42 2.13
CA THR A 97 9.56 8.21 2.69
C THR A 97 10.23 9.04 1.60
N GLY A 98 11.03 10.01 2.03
CA GLY A 98 11.74 10.95 1.16
C GLY A 98 12.19 12.17 1.96
N PRO A 99 12.93 13.12 1.35
CA PRO A 99 13.34 14.34 2.02
C PRO A 99 12.13 15.07 2.61
N GLU A 100 12.13 15.25 3.93
CA GLU A 100 11.08 15.96 4.70
C GLU A 100 9.65 15.38 4.50
N PHE A 101 9.50 14.06 4.35
CA PHE A 101 8.19 13.46 4.04
C PHE A 101 7.12 13.73 5.12
N CYS A 102 7.49 13.73 6.41
CA CYS A 102 6.54 13.96 7.50
C CYS A 102 6.07 15.43 7.59
N PRO A 103 6.94 16.46 7.59
CA PRO A 103 6.48 17.86 7.53
C PRO A 103 5.57 18.17 6.34
N ARG A 104 5.77 17.49 5.19
CA ARG A 104 4.98 17.71 3.97
C ARG A 104 3.62 17.04 3.99
N ASN A 105 3.46 15.92 4.69
CA ASN A 105 2.19 15.21 4.79
C ASN A 105 2.00 14.56 6.17
N PRO A 106 1.88 15.37 7.24
CA PRO A 106 1.87 14.86 8.60
C PRO A 106 0.61 14.03 8.88
N THR A 107 -0.54 14.47 8.37
CA THR A 107 -1.83 13.82 8.63
C THR A 107 -1.89 12.40 8.06
N ALA A 108 -1.52 12.20 6.78
CA ALA A 108 -1.57 10.86 6.19
C ALA A 108 -0.51 9.93 6.80
N THR A 109 0.68 10.47 7.10
CA THR A 109 1.78 9.73 7.75
C THR A 109 1.36 9.22 9.14
N ILE A 110 0.83 10.11 9.98
CA ILE A 110 0.35 9.77 11.33
C ILE A 110 -0.83 8.79 11.25
N ALA A 111 -1.73 8.97 10.29
CA ALA A 111 -2.88 8.09 10.11
C ALA A 111 -2.47 6.68 9.62
N TYR A 112 -1.49 6.59 8.73
CA TYR A 112 -0.89 5.31 8.31
C TYR A 112 -0.27 4.59 9.50
N LEU A 113 0.49 5.30 10.34
CA LEU A 113 1.17 4.75 11.52
C LEU A 113 0.24 4.43 12.70
N LYS A 114 -1.07 4.57 12.53
CA LYS A 114 -2.03 4.03 13.48
C LYS A 114 -1.89 2.50 13.50
N GLY A 115 -1.36 1.96 14.59
CA GLY A 115 -1.05 0.53 14.73
C GLY A 115 0.40 0.17 14.37
N ALA A 116 1.31 1.15 14.29
CA ALA A 116 2.73 0.93 13.95
C ALA A 116 3.41 -0.14 14.81
N GLN A 117 3.13 -0.17 16.11
CA GLN A 117 3.64 -1.22 17.00
C GLN A 117 3.24 -2.63 16.56
N GLU A 118 1.98 -2.84 16.18
CA GLU A 118 1.52 -4.15 15.69
C GLU A 118 2.12 -4.47 14.31
N MET A 119 2.21 -3.48 13.42
CA MET A 119 2.89 -3.65 12.13
C MET A 119 4.35 -4.07 12.31
N TYR A 120 5.08 -3.40 13.21
CA TYR A 120 6.47 -3.70 13.52
C TYR A 120 6.63 -5.10 14.12
N SER A 121 5.86 -5.44 15.16
CA SER A 121 5.91 -6.77 15.78
C SER A 121 5.56 -7.91 14.83
N ASN A 122 4.71 -7.65 13.83
CA ASN A 122 4.30 -8.64 12.83
C ASN A 122 5.21 -8.72 11.60
N GLY A 123 6.25 -7.87 11.48
CA GLY A 123 7.10 -7.82 10.28
C GLY A 123 6.43 -7.16 9.05
N LEU A 124 5.43 -6.31 9.29
CA LEU A 124 4.59 -5.68 8.26
C LEU A 124 4.82 -4.16 8.14
N LEU A 125 5.61 -3.56 9.03
CA LEU A 125 5.97 -2.15 8.93
C LEU A 125 7.04 -1.99 7.84
N ALA A 126 6.67 -1.40 6.72
CA ALA A 126 7.55 -1.20 5.58
C ALA A 126 7.54 0.24 5.08
N THR A 127 8.60 0.62 4.36
CA THR A 127 8.76 1.93 3.73
C THR A 127 9.01 1.81 2.23
N ILE A 128 8.85 2.93 1.53
CA ILE A 128 9.20 3.09 0.12
C ILE A 128 9.65 4.51 -0.17
N ASP A 129 10.79 4.69 -0.85
CA ASP A 129 11.18 6.02 -1.33
C ASP A 129 10.19 6.55 -2.39
N VAL A 130 9.81 7.82 -2.26
CA VAL A 130 8.85 8.49 -3.15
C VAL A 130 9.22 8.40 -4.65
N LYS A 131 10.51 8.40 -4.99
CA LYS A 131 10.97 8.25 -6.38
C LYS A 131 10.67 6.85 -6.89
N LYS A 132 10.90 5.82 -6.07
CA LYS A 132 10.59 4.43 -6.43
C LYS A 132 9.07 4.21 -6.58
N VAL A 133 8.25 4.91 -5.81
CA VAL A 133 6.79 4.91 -6.03
C VAL A 133 6.45 5.47 -7.40
N ALA A 134 7.06 6.59 -7.80
CA ALA A 134 6.84 7.20 -9.11
C ALA A 134 7.30 6.27 -10.25
N GLU A 135 8.49 5.68 -10.14
CA GLU A 135 9.02 4.69 -11.08
C GLU A 135 8.08 3.47 -11.22
N ALA A 136 7.51 2.99 -10.10
CA ALA A 136 6.54 1.90 -10.11
C ALA A 136 5.25 2.30 -10.85
N HIS A 137 4.74 3.51 -10.66
CA HIS A 137 3.55 4.00 -11.38
C HIS A 137 3.81 4.11 -12.89
N GLU A 138 4.96 4.66 -13.28
CA GLU A 138 5.35 4.77 -14.68
C GLU A 138 5.50 3.40 -15.34
N CYS A 139 6.25 2.48 -14.71
CA CYS A 139 6.46 1.12 -15.20
C CYS A 139 5.14 0.37 -15.34
N VAL A 140 4.30 0.40 -14.31
CA VAL A 140 2.97 -0.22 -14.33
C VAL A 140 2.14 0.34 -15.47
N PHE A 141 2.04 1.67 -15.60
CA PHE A 141 1.24 2.31 -16.65
C PHE A 141 1.68 1.90 -18.06
N LYS A 142 2.99 1.90 -18.34
CA LYS A 142 3.56 1.47 -19.62
C LYS A 142 3.20 0.02 -19.93
N GLU A 143 3.32 -0.87 -18.95
CA GLU A 143 3.08 -2.30 -19.10
C GLU A 143 1.60 -2.70 -19.04
N MET A 144 0.67 -1.77 -18.79
CA MET A 144 -0.76 -2.09 -18.69
C MET A 144 -1.27 -2.76 -19.95
N ASN A 145 -0.77 -2.46 -21.15
CA ASN A 145 -1.24 -3.10 -22.38
C ASN A 145 -0.83 -4.57 -22.52
N GLY A 146 0.10 -5.07 -21.71
CA GLY A 146 0.52 -6.47 -21.73
C GLY A 146 0.50 -7.08 -20.34
N ASN A 147 1.54 -6.79 -19.56
CA ASN A 147 1.89 -7.58 -18.38
C ASN A 147 1.40 -7.00 -17.05
N ALA A 148 0.95 -5.75 -17.03
CA ALA A 148 0.51 -5.10 -15.81
C ALA A 148 -1.02 -5.18 -15.63
N TYR A 149 -1.45 -5.87 -14.57
CA TYR A 149 -2.86 -6.04 -14.22
C TYR A 149 -3.05 -6.32 -12.73
N GLY A 150 -4.24 -6.07 -12.21
CA GLY A 150 -4.57 -6.33 -10.81
C GLY A 150 -3.86 -5.38 -9.86
N ARG A 151 -3.39 -5.91 -8.73
CA ARG A 151 -2.78 -5.11 -7.65
C ARG A 151 -1.27 -5.35 -7.56
N TYR A 152 -0.52 -4.38 -7.03
CA TYR A 152 0.91 -4.46 -6.79
C TYR A 152 1.27 -3.92 -5.41
N ILE A 153 1.91 -4.73 -4.56
CA ILE A 153 2.53 -4.24 -3.32
C ILE A 153 3.85 -3.55 -3.68
N CYS A 154 4.09 -2.37 -3.11
CA CYS A 154 5.26 -1.53 -3.41
C CYS A 154 5.96 -1.09 -2.11
N PHE A 155 7.10 -1.72 -1.82
CA PHE A 155 8.00 -1.38 -0.71
C PHE A 155 9.44 -1.68 -1.10
N ASP A 156 10.41 -1.06 -0.43
CA ASP A 156 11.84 -1.32 -0.62
C ASP A 156 12.59 -1.66 0.68
N ASN A 157 11.98 -1.40 1.84
CA ASN A 157 12.53 -1.77 3.13
C ASN A 157 11.42 -2.25 4.08
N VAL A 158 11.68 -3.30 4.85
CA VAL A 158 10.85 -3.71 5.99
C VAL A 158 11.61 -3.31 7.24
N ILE A 159 10.97 -2.57 8.14
CA ILE A 159 11.57 -2.12 9.39
C ILE A 159 11.50 -3.27 10.37
N ASP A 160 12.62 -3.95 10.57
CA ASP A 160 12.76 -5.09 11.49
C ASP A 160 13.77 -4.84 12.62
N ALA A 161 14.68 -3.88 12.43
CA ALA A 161 15.65 -3.48 13.44
C ALA A 161 15.12 -2.35 14.32
N GLN A 162 15.42 -2.43 15.63
CA GLN A 162 15.05 -1.39 16.58
C GLN A 162 15.66 -0.03 16.22
N SER A 163 16.90 -0.02 15.70
CA SER A 163 17.57 1.20 15.27
C SER A 163 16.85 1.91 14.11
N GLU A 164 16.24 1.15 13.19
CA GLU A 164 15.44 1.69 12.10
C GLU A 164 14.11 2.24 12.60
N ALA A 165 13.45 1.53 13.52
CA ALA A 165 12.22 2.01 14.15
C ALA A 165 12.44 3.31 14.94
N GLU A 166 13.54 3.41 15.69
CA GLU A 166 13.93 4.61 16.42
C GLU A 166 14.27 5.77 15.48
N LYS A 167 14.95 5.49 14.35
CA LYS A 167 15.20 6.48 13.31
C LYS A 167 13.90 7.01 12.71
N LEU A 168 12.96 6.13 12.36
CA LEU A 168 11.65 6.51 11.84
C LEU A 168 10.88 7.37 12.85
N ALA A 169 10.88 6.97 14.13
CA ALA A 169 10.23 7.72 15.21
C ALA A 169 10.78 9.15 15.30
N LYS A 170 12.11 9.31 15.24
CA LYS A 170 12.79 10.60 15.26
C LYS A 170 12.43 11.47 14.05
N GLU A 171 12.42 10.91 12.85
CA GLU A 171 12.10 11.63 11.61
C GLU A 171 10.66 12.16 11.59
N ILE A 172 9.73 11.44 12.24
CA ILE A 172 8.30 11.78 12.30
C ILE A 172 7.97 12.64 13.53
N GLY A 173 8.89 12.74 14.50
CA GLY A 173 8.65 13.44 15.77
C GLY A 173 7.69 12.68 16.69
N MET A 174 7.71 11.35 16.66
CA MET A 174 6.88 10.48 17.50
C MET A 174 7.72 9.75 18.55
N PRO A 175 7.16 9.45 19.74
CA PRO A 175 7.81 8.56 20.71
C PRO A 175 8.04 7.17 20.10
N LYS A 176 9.23 6.59 20.31
CA LYS A 176 9.61 5.29 19.73
C LYS A 176 8.71 4.15 20.23
N GLU A 177 8.16 4.29 21.43
CA GLU A 177 7.26 3.32 22.07
C GLU A 177 5.99 3.12 21.24
N LYS A 178 5.58 4.14 20.46
CA LYS A 178 4.44 4.04 19.52
C LYS A 178 4.76 3.21 18.28
N ILE A 179 6.04 2.97 17.98
CA ILE A 179 6.50 2.22 16.80
C ILE A 179 7.02 0.83 17.18
N CYS A 180 7.90 0.71 18.17
CA CYS A 180 8.53 -0.57 18.52
C CYS A 180 8.18 -1.10 19.93
N GLY A 181 7.45 -0.33 20.74
CA GLY A 181 7.18 -0.68 22.14
C GLY A 181 8.44 -0.72 23.03
N ASP A 182 8.30 -1.25 24.24
CA ASP A 182 9.41 -1.44 25.18
C ASP A 182 10.14 -2.76 24.89
N ALA A 183 11.45 -2.66 24.59
CA ALA A 183 12.30 -3.76 24.17
C ALA A 183 12.33 -4.92 25.19
N SER A 184 11.62 -6.01 24.90
CA SER A 184 11.78 -7.33 25.58
C SER A 184 11.06 -8.48 24.88
N ASN A 185 10.13 -8.22 23.96
CA ASN A 185 9.51 -9.28 23.17
C ASN A 185 10.36 -9.57 21.94
N ASN A 186 11.05 -10.71 21.92
CA ASN A 186 11.53 -11.34 20.69
C ASN A 186 10.42 -11.23 19.64
N SER A 187 10.68 -10.46 18.58
CA SER A 187 9.74 -10.30 17.47
C SER A 187 9.57 -11.66 16.81
N LEU A 188 8.48 -12.34 17.14
CA LEU A 188 7.99 -13.43 16.31
C LEU A 188 7.46 -12.75 15.04
N GLN A 189 8.29 -12.59 14.02
CA GLN A 189 7.83 -12.14 12.70
C GLN A 189 6.71 -13.07 12.25
N ARG A 190 5.47 -12.60 12.36
CA ARG A 190 4.28 -13.41 12.12
C ARG A 190 3.93 -13.50 10.64
N PHE A 191 4.44 -12.59 9.82
CA PHE A 191 4.10 -12.49 8.41
C PHE A 191 5.34 -12.20 7.56
N GLU A 192 5.28 -12.58 6.28
CA GLU A 192 6.24 -12.17 5.25
C GLU A 192 5.56 -11.23 4.25
N LEU A 193 6.14 -10.06 3.99
CA LEU A 193 5.69 -9.17 2.92
C LEU A 193 6.29 -9.55 1.57
N SER A 194 5.48 -9.59 0.51
CA SER A 194 5.92 -9.93 -0.83
C SER A 194 5.55 -8.89 -1.89
N ASN A 195 6.56 -8.21 -2.43
CA ASN A 195 6.48 -7.35 -3.62
C ASN A 195 6.96 -8.07 -4.91
N LYS A 196 7.18 -9.40 -4.87
CA LYS A 196 7.76 -10.18 -5.99
C LYS A 196 7.11 -9.91 -7.35
N LYS A 197 5.78 -9.68 -7.37
CA LYS A 197 5.04 -9.35 -8.59
C LYS A 197 5.50 -8.02 -9.22
N LEU A 198 5.72 -6.99 -8.41
CA LEU A 198 6.19 -5.68 -8.88
C LEU A 198 7.64 -5.77 -9.33
N CYS A 199 8.51 -6.41 -8.54
CA CYS A 199 9.92 -6.60 -8.91
C CYS A 199 10.06 -7.33 -10.26
N ARG A 200 9.30 -8.41 -10.47
CA ARG A 200 9.27 -9.12 -11.76
C ARG A 200 8.77 -8.28 -12.93
N LEU A 201 7.92 -7.28 -12.68
CA LEU A 201 7.47 -6.35 -13.72
C LEU A 201 8.58 -5.35 -14.05
N MET A 202 9.18 -4.74 -13.02
CA MET A 202 10.20 -3.70 -13.17
C MET A 202 11.56 -4.22 -13.66
N SER A 203 11.90 -5.49 -13.41
CA SER A 203 13.12 -6.11 -13.91
C SER A 203 13.02 -6.57 -15.38
N ARG A 204 11.86 -6.43 -16.03
CA ARG A 204 11.75 -6.76 -17.45
C ARG A 204 12.43 -5.68 -18.28
N PRO A 205 13.22 -6.06 -19.31
CA PRO A 205 13.73 -5.08 -20.26
C PRO A 205 12.52 -4.38 -20.90
N ILE A 206 12.50 -3.05 -20.82
CA ILE A 206 11.48 -2.23 -21.47
C ILE A 206 11.54 -2.60 -22.94
N ARG A 207 10.47 -3.24 -23.45
CA ARG A 207 10.33 -3.43 -24.89
C ARG A 207 10.09 -2.06 -25.47
N CYS A 208 11.13 -1.45 -26.05
CA CYS A 208 10.95 -0.29 -26.91
C CYS A 208 10.03 -0.71 -28.05
N PHE A 209 8.75 -0.37 -27.95
CA PHE A 209 7.88 -0.38 -29.11
C PHE A 209 8.30 0.82 -29.96
N SER A 210 9.06 0.55 -31.02
CA SER A 210 9.16 1.48 -32.13
C SER A 210 7.76 1.58 -32.74
N GLU A 211 7.10 2.72 -32.51
CA GLU A 211 5.88 3.05 -33.24
C GLU A 211 6.25 3.19 -34.73
N TYR A 212 5.59 2.39 -35.57
CA TYR A 212 5.52 2.57 -37.03
C TYR A 212 4.17 3.21 -37.37
#